data_AF-A0A966SWL4-F1
#
_entry.id   AF-A0A966SWL4-F1
#
_cell.length_a   1.000
_cell.length_b   1.000
_cell.length_c   1.000
_cell.angle_alpha   90.00
_cell.angle_beta   90.00
_cell.angle_gamma   90.00
#
_symmetry.space_group_name_H-M   'P 1'
#
loop_
_entity.id
_entity.type
_entity.pdbx_description
1 polymer ?
#
loop_
_entity_poly.entity_id
_entity_poly.type
_entity_poly.pdbx_seq_one_letter_code
_entity_poly.pdbx_strand_id
1 'polypeptide(L)' 'MTAYAVFFCDAVGCSIEPVRAMDEEHAKRIVQTRTPGVRRVAAIPERQLDGVDQQQLLVDWIRARG' A
#
# COMPACT_ATOMS: atom_id res chain seq x y z
N MET A 1 8.34 -15.34 -4.11
CA MET A 1 7.31 -14.35 -3.74
C MET A 1 8.01 -13.13 -3.20
N THR A 2 7.55 -11.94 -3.57
CA THR A 2 8.18 -10.65 -3.24
C THR A 2 7.37 -9.96 -2.15
N ALA A 3 8.04 -9.25 -1.25
CA ALA A 3 7.37 -8.42 -0.25
C ALA A 3 7.02 -7.06 -0.86
N TYR A 4 5.79 -6.61 -0.60
CA TYR A 4 5.25 -5.33 -1.03
C TYR A 4 4.71 -4.60 0.18
N ALA A 5 4.95 -3.30 0.25
CA ALA A 5 4.15 -2.44 1.12
C ALA A 5 2.97 -1.92 0.30
N VAL A 6 1.76 -2.23 0.76
CA VAL A 6 0.52 -1.84 0.09
C VAL A 6 -0.10 -0.68 0.85
N PHE A 7 -0.15 0.48 0.20
CA PHE A 7 -0.79 1.68 0.68
C PHE A 7 -2.24 1.69 0.22
N PHE A 8 -3.20 1.89 1.12
CA PHE A 8 -4.61 1.90 0.76
C PHE A 8 -5.41 2.89 1.59
N CYS A 9 -6.53 3.39 1.04
CA CYS A 9 -7.47 4.24 1.76
C CYS A 9 -8.89 3.66 1.70
N ASP A 10 -9.54 3.59 2.85
CA ASP A 10 -10.92 3.15 3.02
C ASP A 10 -11.82 4.29 3.52
N ALA A 11 -12.92 3.95 4.19
CA ALA A 11 -13.85 4.91 4.77
C ALA A 11 -13.34 5.58 6.05
N VAL A 12 -12.40 4.93 6.76
CA VAL A 12 -11.87 5.36 8.06
C VAL A 12 -10.60 6.16 7.90
N GLY A 13 -9.72 5.74 6.98
CA GLY A 13 -8.44 6.41 6.80
C GLY A 13 -7.58 5.79 5.72
N CYS A 14 -6.31 6.18 5.71
CA CYS A 14 -5.29 5.61 4.85
C CYS A 14 -4.25 4.88 5.70
N SER A 15 -3.86 3.70 5.25
CA SER A 15 -3.00 2.77 5.98
C SER A 15 -1.99 2.12 5.03
N ILE A 16 -0.97 1.50 5.61
CA ILE A 16 0.03 0.70 4.91
C ILE A 16 0.03 -0.72 5.50
N GLU A 17 0.03 -1.74 4.64
CA GLU A 17 0.10 -3.15 5.05
C GLU A 17 1.17 -3.90 4.25
N PRO A 18 2.09 -4.64 4.92
CA PRO A 18 3.05 -5.49 4.23
C PRO A 18 2.39 -6.78 3.73
N VAL A 19 2.53 -7.06 2.44
CA VAL A 19 1.94 -8.23 1.78
C VAL A 19 2.98 -8.95 0.95
N ARG A 20 3.04 -10.27 1.06
CA ARG A 20 3.81 -11.11 0.13
C ARG A 20 2.94 -11.49 -1.05
N ALA A 21 3.37 -11.14 -2.25
CA ALA A 21 2.64 -11.41 -3.48
C ALA A 21 3.58 -11.85 -4.62
N MET A 22 2.99 -12.30 -5.72
CA MET A 22 3.74 -12.64 -6.94
C MET A 22 4.15 -11.38 -7.71
N ASP A 23 3.22 -10.44 -7.81
CA ASP A 23 3.33 -9.17 -8.53
C ASP A 23 2.51 -8.09 -7.82
N GLU A 24 2.63 -6.85 -8.29
CA GLU A 24 1.93 -5.69 -7.72
C GLU A 24 0.41 -5.83 -7.77
N GLU A 25 -0.15 -6.34 -8.87
CA GLU A 25 -1.59 -6.52 -9.04
C GLU A 25 -2.14 -7.58 -8.09
N HIS A 26 -1.38 -8.64 -7.83
CA HIS A 26 -1.71 -9.62 -6.82
C HIS A 26 -1.66 -9.01 -5.41
N ALA A 27 -0.67 -8.17 -5.10
CA ALA A 27 -0.59 -7.46 -3.81
C ALA A 27 -1.80 -6.54 -3.58
N LYS A 28 -2.19 -5.76 -4.61
CA LYS A 28 -3.38 -4.91 -4.57
C LYS A 28 -4.65 -5.73 -4.34
N ARG A 29 -4.81 -6.84 -5.07
CA ARG A 29 -5.98 -7.72 -4.91
C ARG A 29 -6.10 -8.30 -3.51
N ILE A 30 -4.99 -8.70 -2.88
CA ILE A 30 -5.00 -9.22 -1.50
C ILE A 30 -5.56 -8.18 -0.52
N VAL A 31 -5.17 -6.91 -0.65
CA VAL A 31 -5.70 -5.85 0.23
C VAL A 31 -7.15 -5.50 -0.13
N GLN A 32 -7.47 -5.43 -1.42
CA GLN A 32 -8.85 -5.17 -1.87
C GLN A 32 -9.85 -6.23 -1.38
N THR A 33 -9.45 -7.50 -1.28
CA THR A 33 -10.33 -8.55 -0.74
C THR A 33 -10.48 -8.46 0.78
N ARG A 34 -9.46 -7.99 1.51
CA ARG A 34 -9.50 -7.80 2.97
C ARG A 34 -10.23 -6.53 3.39
N THR A 35 -10.19 -5.50 2.55
CA THR A 35 -10.74 -4.18 2.84
C THR A 35 -11.81 -3.81 1.82
N PRO A 36 -13.07 -4.25 2.04
CA PRO A 36 -14.18 -3.90 1.16
C PRO A 36 -14.36 -2.38 1.09
N GLY A 37 -14.55 -1.85 -0.11
CA GLY A 37 -14.74 -0.41 -0.31
C GLY A 37 -13.46 0.42 -0.32
N VAL A 38 -12.29 -0.21 -0.47
CA VAL A 38 -11.04 0.51 -0.74
C VAL A 38 -11.21 1.37 -2.00
N ARG A 39 -10.91 2.67 -1.89
CA ARG A 39 -11.05 3.61 -3.02
C ARG A 39 -9.73 3.85 -3.74
N ARG A 40 -8.62 3.76 -3.01
CA ARG A 40 -7.26 3.94 -3.53
C ARG A 40 -6.38 2.82 -2.98
N VAL A 41 -5.61 2.19 -3.84
CA VAL A 41 -4.63 1.17 -3.48
C VAL A 41 -3.39 1.31 -4.35
N ALA A 42 -2.21 1.25 -3.75
CA ALA A 42 -0.93 1.25 -4.42
C ALA A 42 -0.05 0.19 -3.77
N ALA A 43 0.67 -0.60 -4.56
CA ALA A 43 1.60 -1.60 -4.04
C ALA A 43 3.00 -1.23 -4.50
N ILE A 44 3.94 -1.16 -3.56
CA ILE A 44 5.35 -0.83 -3.85
C ILE A 44 6.21 -2.00 -3.35
N PRO A 45 7.08 -2.60 -4.19
CA PRO A 45 8.02 -3.62 -3.73
C PRO A 45 8.89 -3.07 -2.59
N GLU A 46 9.06 -3.82 -1.49
CA GLU A 46 9.86 -3.36 -0.34
C GLU A 46 11.32 -3.03 -0.72
N ARG A 47 11.86 -3.71 -1.73
CA ARG A 47 13.19 -3.40 -2.28
C ARG A 47 13.34 -1.97 -2.83
N GLN A 48 12.23 -1.31 -3.20
CA GLN A 48 12.23 0.10 -3.64
C GLN A 48 12.06 1.07 -2.47
N LEU A 49 11.73 0.55 -1.29
CA LEU A 49 11.53 1.29 -0.05
C LEU A 49 12.76 1.20 0.86
N ASP A 50 13.83 0.55 0.42
CA ASP A 50 15.03 0.39 1.21
C ASP A 50 15.70 1.76 1.44
N GLY A 51 15.92 2.09 2.72
CA GLY A 51 16.37 3.43 3.15
C GLY A 51 15.31 4.53 3.10
N VAL A 52 14.05 4.21 2.74
CA VAL A 52 12.95 5.18 2.74
C VAL A 52 12.09 5.02 3.98
N ASP A 53 11.79 6.12 4.66
CA ASP A 53 10.86 6.13 5.78
C ASP A 53 9.43 5.86 5.28
N GLN A 54 8.91 4.66 5.59
CA GLN A 54 7.58 4.22 5.22
C GLN A 54 6.46 5.08 5.83
N GLN A 55 6.68 5.66 7.02
CA GLN A 55 5.72 6.57 7.63
C GLN A 55 5.69 7.90 6.87
N GLN A 56 6.86 8.44 6.50
CA GLN A 56 6.93 9.64 5.67
C GLN A 56 6.27 9.41 4.30
N LEU A 57 6.52 8.26 3.67
CA LEU A 57 5.84 7.88 2.42
C LEU A 57 4.33 7.79 2.57
N LEU A 58 3.82 7.23 3.67
CA LEU A 58 2.39 7.19 3.93
C LEU A 58 1.82 8.60 4.07
N VAL A 59 2.51 9.49 4.80
CA VAL A 59 2.12 10.91 4.93
C VAL A 59 2.14 11.60 3.57
N ASP A 60 3.16 11.40 2.75
CA ASP A 60 3.26 11.99 1.41
C ASP A 60 2.18 11.44 0.48
N TRP A 61 1.87 10.15 0.57
CA TRP A 61 0.79 9.52 -0.19
C TRP A 61 -0.59 10.05 0.21
N ILE A 62 -0.79 10.34 1.49
CA ILE A 62 -1.98 11.04 2.01
C ILE A 62 -2.00 12.50 1.53
N ARG A 63 -0.86 13.19 1.55
CA ARG A 63 -0.72 14.63 1.20
C ARG A 63 -0.77 14.92 -0.29
N ALA A 64 -0.34 14.00 -1.15
CA ALA A 64 -0.51 14.08 -2.61
C ALA A 64 -2.00 14.09 -3.05
N ARG A 65 -2.92 14.16 -2.09
CA ARG A 65 -4.36 14.41 -2.23
C ARG A 65 -4.73 15.91 -2.16
N GLY A 66 -3.79 16.79 -1.83
CA GLY A 66 -3.95 18.25 -1.82
C GLY A 66 -3.88 18.86 -3.21
#